data_AF-A0A833GHD1-F1
#
_entry.id   AF-A0A833GHD1-F1
#
_cell.length_a   1.000
_cell.length_b   1.000
_cell.length_c   1.000
_cell.angle_alpha   90.00
_cell.angle_beta   90.00
_cell.angle_gamma   90.00
#
_symmetry.space_group_name_H-M   'P 1'
#
loop_
_entity.id
_entity.type
_entity.pdbx_description
1 polymer ?
#
loop_
_entity_poly.entity_id
_entity_poly.type
_entity_poly.pdbx_seq_one_letter_code
_entity_poly.pdbx_strand_id
1 'polypeptide(L)'
;MAVTARWRWAGAAICGLWALLALADPLPLTQRDFLVPGSQPGDVDASSFFPPQNCRSCHANTGVDAAPHDSWRGSLMAQAGRDPLFFAQMTTANQDVANVGSYCLR
;
A
#
# COMPACT_ATOMS: atom_id res chain seq x y z
N MET A 1 0.44 -6.16 51.93
CA MET A 1 -0.44 -5.42 51.00
C MET A 1 0.27 -4.30 50.21
N ALA A 2 1.30 -3.62 50.72
CA ALA A 2 1.99 -2.56 49.98
C ALA A 2 2.87 -3.04 48.80
N VAL A 3 3.44 -4.25 48.88
CA VAL A 3 4.34 -4.83 47.86
C VAL A 3 3.59 -5.20 46.57
N THR A 4 2.37 -5.73 46.70
CA THR A 4 1.52 -6.10 45.55
C THR A 4 0.99 -4.88 44.80
N ALA A 5 0.77 -3.75 45.49
CA ALA A 5 0.41 -2.49 44.84
C ALA A 5 1.55 -1.98 43.96
N ARG A 6 2.79 -1.94 44.46
CA ARG A 6 3.96 -1.45 43.71
C ARG A 6 4.23 -2.20 42.41
N TRP A 7 4.02 -3.51 42.38
CA TRP A 7 4.14 -4.32 41.17
C TRP A 7 3.05 -4.01 40.13
N ARG A 8 1.82 -3.70 40.59
CA ARG A 8 0.71 -3.32 39.69
C ARG A 8 0.95 -1.96 39.02
N TRP A 9 1.49 -0.99 39.76
CA TRP A 9 1.86 0.32 39.20
C TRP A 9 3.06 0.23 38.25
N ALA A 10 4.06 -0.58 38.58
CA ALA A 10 5.20 -0.83 37.70
C ALA A 10 4.77 -1.50 36.39
N GLY A 11 3.90 -2.52 36.45
CA GLY A 11 3.35 -3.17 35.26
C GLY A 11 2.52 -2.22 34.39
N ALA A 12 1.68 -1.38 35.01
CA ALA A 12 0.89 -0.38 34.27
C ALA A 12 1.78 0.69 33.59
N ALA A 13 2.84 1.16 34.27
CA ALA A 13 3.78 2.11 33.70
C ALA A 13 4.58 1.53 32.52
N ILE A 14 5.00 0.26 32.63
CA ILE A 14 5.69 -0.45 31.55
C ILE A 14 4.75 -0.63 30.35
N CYS A 15 3.52 -1.11 30.56
CA CYS A 15 2.53 -1.21 29.48
C CYS A 15 2.21 0.16 28.85
N GLY A 16 2.11 1.22 29.65
CA GLY A 16 1.91 2.58 29.15
C GLY A 16 3.07 3.08 28.29
N LEU A 17 4.31 2.80 28.68
CA LEU A 17 5.50 3.15 27.90
C LEU A 17 5.58 2.38 26.58
N TRP A 18 5.28 1.08 26.58
CA TRP A 18 5.21 0.28 25.35
C TRP A 18 4.10 0.74 24.41
N ALA A 19 2.94 1.12 24.95
CA ALA A 19 1.87 1.70 24.15
C ALA A 19 2.31 3.01 23.48
N LEU A 20 2.99 3.91 24.22
CA LEU A 20 3.51 5.16 23.66
C LEU A 20 4.55 4.94 22.55
N LEU A 21 5.45 3.97 22.73
CA LEU A 21 6.44 3.60 21.70
C LEU A 21 5.79 3.00 20.45
N ALA A 22 4.69 2.26 20.60
CA ALA A 22 3.94 1.70 19.48
C ALA A 22 3.16 2.75 18.66
N LEU A 23 2.92 3.95 19.23
CA LEU A 23 2.31 5.07 18.50
C LEU A 23 3.36 5.96 17.79
N ALA A 24 4.65 5.74 18.02
CA ALA A 24 5.69 6.50 17.34
C ALA A 24 5.88 5.94 15.92
N ASP A 25 5.66 6.78 14.91
CA ASP A 25 5.91 6.44 13.51
C ASP A 25 7.40 6.13 13.34
N PRO A 26 7.80 4.87 13.02
CA PRO A 26 9.20 4.47 13.01
C PRO A 26 10.00 5.17 11.90
N LEU A 27 9.32 5.69 10.88
CA LEU A 27 9.89 6.42 9.76
C LEU A 27 9.14 7.75 9.61
N PRO A 28 9.77 8.91 9.85
CA PRO A 28 9.10 10.22 9.79
C PRO A 28 8.91 10.68 8.35
N LEU A 29 8.22 9.88 7.53
CA LEU A 29 7.92 10.16 6.13
C LEU A 29 6.54 10.82 6.01
N THR A 30 6.37 11.57 4.94
CA THR A 30 5.15 12.27 4.57
C THR A 30 4.73 11.86 3.16
N GLN A 31 3.52 12.28 2.74
CA GLN A 31 3.07 12.08 1.35
C GLN A 31 4.02 12.71 0.31
N ARG A 32 4.84 13.71 0.69
CA ARG A 32 5.81 14.33 -0.21
C ARG A 32 6.97 13.39 -0.54
N ASP A 33 7.31 12.49 0.37
CA ASP A 33 8.41 11.53 0.20
C ASP A 33 8.05 10.39 -0.77
N PHE A 34 6.75 10.21 -1.07
CA PHE A 34 6.24 9.26 -2.06
C PHE A 34 5.96 9.89 -3.43
N LEU A 35 6.38 11.14 -3.64
CA LEU A 35 6.36 11.76 -4.97
C LEU A 35 7.58 11.29 -5.75
N VAL A 36 7.36 10.46 -6.77
CA VAL A 36 8.41 9.95 -7.65
C VAL A 36 8.00 10.18 -9.10
N PRO A 37 8.93 10.14 -10.08
CA PRO A 37 8.60 10.40 -11.48
C PRO A 37 7.39 9.61 -11.99
N GLY A 38 6.60 10.22 -12.88
CA GLY A 38 5.34 9.68 -13.40
C GLY A 38 4.11 10.39 -12.85
N SER A 39 2.92 9.90 -13.21
CA SER A 39 1.65 10.47 -12.77
C SER A 39 1.41 10.22 -11.28
N GLN A 40 0.95 11.24 -10.58
CA GLN A 40 0.50 11.15 -9.20
C GLN A 40 -1.01 10.86 -9.13
N PRO A 41 -1.52 10.37 -7.99
CA PRO A 41 -2.96 10.31 -7.74
C PRO A 41 -3.61 11.68 -7.95
N GLY A 42 -4.55 11.75 -8.89
CA GLY A 42 -5.25 12.98 -9.28
C GLY A 42 -4.67 13.72 -10.49
N ASP A 43 -3.51 13.33 -11.01
CA ASP A 43 -2.91 13.98 -12.20
C ASP A 43 -3.61 13.62 -13.52
N VAL A 44 -4.34 12.50 -13.54
CA VAL A 44 -4.99 11.96 -14.73
C VAL A 44 -6.50 11.99 -14.54
N ASP A 45 -7.18 12.64 -15.49
CA ASP A 45 -8.65 12.69 -15.49
C ASP A 45 -9.25 11.30 -15.72
N ALA A 46 -10.32 10.97 -15.00
CA ALA A 46 -10.98 9.67 -15.07
C ALA A 46 -11.45 9.31 -16.50
N SER A 47 -11.79 10.32 -17.32
CA SER A 47 -12.18 10.15 -18.72
C SER A 47 -11.03 9.73 -19.64
N SER A 48 -9.78 9.87 -19.18
CA SER A 48 -8.58 9.47 -19.93
C SER A 48 -8.31 7.96 -19.87
N PHE A 49 -9.01 7.21 -19.01
CA PHE A 49 -8.85 5.76 -18.90
C PHE A 49 -9.76 5.02 -19.88
N PHE A 50 -9.15 4.30 -20.82
CA PHE A 50 -9.85 3.44 -21.75
C PHE A 50 -9.98 2.00 -21.22
N PRO A 51 -11.03 1.27 -21.61
CA PRO A 51 -11.13 -0.15 -21.31
C PRO A 51 -9.94 -0.91 -21.93
N PRO A 52 -9.37 -1.91 -21.23
CA PRO A 52 -8.19 -2.63 -21.70
C PRO A 52 -8.40 -3.38 -23.03
N GLN A 53 -9.66 -3.63 -23.40
CA GLN A 53 -10.05 -4.19 -24.69
C GLN A 53 -9.59 -3.32 -25.87
N ASN A 54 -9.48 -2.00 -25.69
CA ASN A 54 -8.94 -1.11 -26.71
C ASN A 54 -7.48 -1.46 -27.02
N CYS A 55 -6.68 -1.69 -25.99
CA CYS A 55 -5.27 -2.06 -26.12
C CYS A 55 -5.08 -3.48 -26.68
N ARG A 56 -5.96 -4.41 -26.29
CA ARG A 56 -5.97 -5.81 -26.76
C ARG A 56 -5.96 -5.91 -28.30
N SER A 57 -6.64 -4.99 -28.98
CA SER A 57 -6.79 -5.02 -30.45
C SER A 57 -5.46 -5.07 -31.21
N CYS A 58 -4.43 -4.40 -30.69
CA CYS A 58 -3.09 -4.37 -31.29
C CYS A 58 -2.02 -5.09 -30.44
N HIS A 59 -2.22 -5.19 -29.12
CA HIS A 59 -1.18 -5.66 -28.20
C HIS A 59 -1.38 -7.08 -27.66
N ALA A 60 -2.37 -7.82 -28.18
CA ALA A 60 -2.54 -9.25 -27.90
C ALA A 60 -2.08 -10.10 -29.09
N ASN A 61 -1.73 -11.36 -28.84
CA ASN A 61 -1.37 -12.37 -29.85
C ASN A 61 -0.30 -11.89 -30.86
N THR A 62 0.66 -11.07 -30.42
CA THR A 62 1.68 -10.48 -31.29
C THR A 62 2.74 -11.47 -31.77
N GLY A 63 2.62 -12.76 -31.40
CA GLY A 63 3.59 -13.81 -31.74
C GLY A 63 4.89 -13.78 -30.94
N VAL A 64 5.00 -12.89 -29.94
CA VAL A 64 6.12 -12.86 -28.99
C VAL A 64 5.70 -13.53 -27.68
N ASP A 65 6.66 -14.16 -26.99
CA ASP A 65 6.40 -14.94 -25.77
C ASP A 65 5.73 -14.12 -24.64
N ALA A 66 5.93 -12.79 -24.64
CA ALA A 66 5.33 -11.87 -23.68
C ALA A 66 4.52 -10.76 -24.38
N ALA A 67 3.53 -11.14 -25.21
CA ALA A 67 2.62 -10.18 -25.82
C ALA A 67 2.03 -9.25 -24.74
N PRO A 68 2.13 -7.91 -24.87
CA PRO A 68 1.92 -7.00 -23.74
C PRO A 68 0.57 -7.13 -23.05
N HIS A 69 -0.53 -7.24 -23.81
CA HIS A 69 -1.85 -7.42 -23.21
C HIS A 69 -1.98 -8.79 -22.52
N ASP A 70 -1.38 -9.82 -23.09
CA ASP A 70 -1.59 -11.20 -22.63
C ASP A 70 -0.80 -11.53 -21.37
N SER A 71 0.41 -10.98 -21.24
CA SER A 71 1.21 -11.05 -20.01
C SER A 71 0.65 -10.13 -18.92
N TRP A 72 0.15 -8.94 -19.28
CA TRP A 72 -0.42 -7.98 -18.32
C TRP A 72 -1.74 -8.48 -17.73
N ARG A 73 -2.70 -8.94 -18.54
CA ARG A 73 -4.09 -9.21 -18.09
C ARG A 73 -4.19 -10.24 -16.96
N GLY A 74 -3.23 -11.16 -16.85
CA GLY A 74 -3.17 -12.18 -15.79
C GLY A 74 -2.25 -11.83 -14.63
N SER A 75 -1.54 -10.71 -14.71
CA SER A 75 -0.58 -10.27 -13.69
C SER A 75 -1.27 -9.71 -12.45
N LEU A 76 -0.52 -9.65 -11.34
CA LEU A 76 -0.97 -8.99 -10.11
C LEU A 76 -1.33 -7.52 -10.37
N MET A 77 -0.58 -6.84 -11.25
CA MET A 77 -0.83 -5.43 -11.59
C MET A 77 -2.21 -5.21 -12.21
N ALA A 78 -2.61 -6.03 -13.20
CA ALA A 78 -3.93 -5.89 -13.83
C ALA A 78 -5.10 -6.23 -12.90
N GLN A 79 -4.84 -6.90 -11.78
CA GLN A 79 -5.85 -7.38 -10.84
C GLN A 79 -5.84 -6.67 -9.49
N ALA A 80 -4.87 -5.78 -9.24
CA ALA A 80 -4.66 -5.13 -7.95
C ALA A 80 -5.92 -4.43 -7.42
N GLY A 81 -6.67 -3.73 -8.28
CA GLY A 81 -7.89 -3.01 -7.89
C GLY A 81 -9.07 -3.88 -7.43
N ARG A 82 -8.99 -5.21 -7.59
CA ARG A 82 -10.02 -6.15 -7.13
C ARG A 82 -9.47 -7.28 -6.26
N ASP A 83 -8.19 -7.25 -5.94
CA ASP A 83 -7.53 -8.28 -5.15
C ASP A 83 -7.61 -7.94 -3.64
N PRO A 84 -8.33 -8.71 -2.82
CA PRO A 84 -8.37 -8.48 -1.38
C PRO A 84 -7.02 -8.64 -0.70
N LEU A 85 -6.10 -9.45 -1.24
CA LEU A 85 -4.74 -9.58 -0.69
C LEU A 85 -3.93 -8.31 -0.91
N PHE A 86 -4.05 -7.68 -2.08
CA PHE A 86 -3.44 -6.37 -2.34
C PHE A 86 -3.92 -5.33 -1.33
N PHE A 87 -5.23 -5.23 -1.07
CA PHE A 87 -5.77 -4.28 -0.09
C PHE A 87 -5.33 -4.58 1.34
N ALA A 88 -5.25 -5.86 1.72
CA ALA A 88 -4.73 -6.25 3.03
C ALA A 88 -3.26 -5.82 3.20
N GLN A 89 -2.42 -6.08 2.20
CA GLN A 89 -1.01 -5.70 2.22
C GLN A 89 -0.83 -4.17 2.22
N MET A 90 -1.62 -3.44 1.43
CA MET A 90 -1.61 -1.97 1.42
C MET A 90 -2.04 -1.41 2.78
N THR A 91 -2.99 -2.06 3.45
CA THR A 91 -3.42 -1.68 4.80
C THR A 91 -2.29 -1.88 5.81
N THR A 92 -1.59 -3.01 5.77
CA THR A 92 -0.42 -3.25 6.62
C THR A 92 0.67 -2.23 6.34
N ALA A 93 0.97 -1.93 5.07
CA ALA A 93 1.98 -0.94 4.72
C ALA A 93 1.63 0.46 5.30
N ASN A 94 0.36 0.86 5.24
CA ASN A 94 -0.09 2.12 5.85
C ASN A 94 -0.02 2.14 7.39
N GLN A 95 0.08 0.98 8.06
CA GLN A 95 0.33 0.90 9.50
C GLN A 95 1.83 1.10 9.82
N ASP A 96 2.71 0.71 8.89
CA ASP A 96 4.16 0.89 9.04
C ASP A 96 4.59 2.33 8.75
N VAL A 97 4.01 2.95 7.72
CA VAL A 97 4.25 4.34 7.35
C VAL A 97 2.97 4.99 6.82
N ALA A 98 2.58 6.12 7.40
CA ALA A 98 1.37 6.82 6.97
C ALA A 98 1.40 7.17 5.46
N ASN A 99 0.35 6.78 4.74
CA ASN A 99 0.10 7.07 3.32
C ASN A 99 1.05 6.41 2.30
N VAL A 100 1.91 5.46 2.73
CA VAL A 100 2.77 4.70 1.80
C VAL A 100 1.97 3.90 0.77
N GLY A 101 0.70 3.58 1.05
CA GLY A 101 -0.19 2.93 0.08
C GLY A 101 -0.32 3.68 -1.25
N SER A 102 -0.10 5.01 -1.27
CA SER A 102 -0.05 5.79 -2.51
C SER A 102 1.09 5.40 -3.45
N TYR A 103 2.18 4.87 -2.90
CA TYR A 103 3.28 4.26 -3.65
C TYR A 103 2.91 2.86 -4.15
N CYS A 104 2.15 2.07 -3.36
CA CYS A 104 1.70 0.72 -3.74
C CYS A 104 0.68 0.71 -4.89
N LEU A 105 -0.10 1.79 -5.07
CA LEU A 105 -1.14 1.93 -6.11
C LEU A 105 -0.60 2.32 -7.49
N ARG A 106 0.72 2.46 -7.64
CA ARG A 106 1.40 2.68 -8.91
C ARG A 106 1.66 1.36 -9.62
#